data_AF-G0JS49-F1
#
_entry.id   AF-G0JS49-F1
#
_cell.length_a   1.000
_cell.length_b   1.000
_cell.length_c   1.000
_cell.angle_alpha   90.00
_cell.angle_beta   90.00
_cell.angle_gamma   90.00
#
_symmetry.space_group_name_H-M   'P 1'
#
loop_
_entity.id
_entity.type
_entity.pdbx_description
1 polymer ?
#
loop_
_entity_poly.entity_id
_entity_poly.type
_entity_poly.pdbx_seq_one_letter_code
_entity_poly.pdbx_strand_id
1 'polypeptide(L)'
;MAAQTEGGVLRWFLSGRWQAGISIAVLFSAAGLVPFLAAPLLLNCVALVALVTLQAGRKESFEVLLIAGFASALFTLNPWYGVAFALVAWLPGRLLGEGLQWDVQWGGVVWVVIGLSLLALALSLWVIPRGVGPAFWQTQMEHLLAPARKELSTTQRQVLADMTRLMPGILAAGMALLWTLAALLASRWRERFQGVLVPQRVFRDWVLPDRLIWLLIATLLGISLLHGNALWPVQNLAIVVGGLYLLQGLSFMHLWFASRGWPLFVLTAFYIGLILLSQLLLVIAVLGIVDRVFHLRQRLAGSRS
;
A
#
# COMPACT_ATOMS: atom_id res chain seq x y z
N MET A 1 -18.51 29.26 -24.66
CA MET A 1 -18.77 27.92 -25.24
C MET A 1 -18.60 26.87 -24.16
N ALA A 2 -19.63 26.05 -23.99
CA ALA A 2 -19.84 25.16 -22.86
C ALA A 2 -18.85 23.98 -22.84
N ALA A 3 -18.21 23.74 -21.69
CA ALA A 3 -17.71 22.43 -21.33
C ALA A 3 -18.79 21.71 -20.51
N GLN A 4 -19.87 21.31 -21.19
CA GLN A 4 -20.65 20.15 -20.75
C GLN A 4 -19.86 18.92 -21.18
N THR A 5 -19.17 18.27 -20.24
CA THR A 5 -18.70 16.88 -20.39
C THR A 5 -19.02 16.10 -19.10
N GLU A 6 -20.18 15.46 -19.17
CA GLU A 6 -20.54 14.13 -18.64
C GLU A 6 -20.62 13.87 -17.12
N GLY A 7 -21.79 13.38 -16.70
CA GLY A 7 -22.04 12.78 -15.39
C GLY A 7 -21.34 11.43 -15.27
N GLY A 8 -20.09 11.43 -14.81
CA GLY A 8 -19.32 10.20 -14.55
C GLY A 8 -19.65 9.54 -13.21
N VAL A 9 -19.33 8.24 -13.09
CA VAL A 9 -19.47 7.39 -11.88
C VAL A 9 -18.90 8.08 -10.63
N LEU A 10 -17.77 8.77 -10.77
CA LEU A 10 -17.11 9.49 -9.69
C LEU A 10 -17.98 10.67 -9.19
N ARG A 11 -18.68 11.39 -10.09
CA ARG A 11 -19.59 12.50 -9.73
C ARG A 11 -20.84 11.99 -9.01
N TRP A 12 -21.36 10.83 -9.42
CA TRP A 12 -22.44 10.15 -8.70
C TRP A 12 -22.00 9.71 -7.31
N PHE A 13 -20.80 9.15 -7.19
CA PHE A 13 -20.21 8.77 -5.90
C PHE A 13 -20.14 9.94 -4.91
N LEU A 14 -19.73 11.13 -5.37
CA LEU A 14 -19.66 12.33 -4.52
C LEU A 14 -20.99 13.10 -4.39
N SER A 15 -22.07 12.64 -5.04
CA SER A 15 -23.37 13.33 -4.99
C SER A 15 -24.03 13.26 -3.61
N GLY A 16 -23.60 12.35 -2.74
CA GLY A 16 -24.06 12.29 -1.36
C GLY A 16 -23.42 11.17 -0.55
N ARG A 17 -23.60 11.26 0.78
CA ARG A 17 -23.04 10.32 1.77
C ARG A 17 -23.50 8.87 1.56
N TRP A 18 -24.74 8.67 1.11
CA TRP A 18 -25.31 7.34 0.86
C TRP A 18 -24.73 6.70 -0.39
N GLN A 19 -24.57 7.46 -1.47
CA GLN A 19 -23.95 7.01 -2.71
C GLN A 19 -22.51 6.59 -2.45
N ALA A 20 -21.76 7.39 -1.69
CA ALA A 20 -20.40 7.06 -1.29
C ALA A 20 -20.33 5.78 -0.45
N GLY A 21 -21.15 5.72 0.62
CA GLY A 21 -21.17 4.57 1.53
C GLY A 21 -21.57 3.26 0.84
N ILE A 22 -22.64 3.26 0.04
CA ILE A 22 -23.10 2.06 -0.67
C ILE A 22 -22.07 1.60 -1.71
N SER A 23 -21.48 2.53 -2.48
CA SER A 23 -20.46 2.17 -3.47
C SER A 23 -19.25 1.49 -2.84
N ILE A 24 -18.76 2.05 -1.73
CA ILE A 24 -17.64 1.48 -0.99
C ILE A 24 -18.01 0.11 -0.41
N ALA A 25 -19.23 -0.04 0.13
CA ALA A 25 -19.70 -1.31 0.65
C ALA A 25 -19.76 -2.39 -0.42
N VAL A 26 -20.30 -2.07 -1.60
CA VAL A 26 -20.38 -2.99 -2.74
C VAL A 26 -18.97 -3.41 -3.18
N LEU A 27 -18.06 -2.45 -3.37
CA LEU A 27 -16.68 -2.75 -3.77
C LEU A 27 -15.95 -3.61 -2.74
N PHE A 28 -16.13 -3.32 -1.44
CA PHE A 28 -15.49 -4.06 -0.36
C PHE A 28 -16.05 -5.48 -0.24
N SER A 29 -17.38 -5.64 -0.30
CA SER A 29 -18.01 -6.96 -0.27
C SER A 29 -17.62 -7.78 -1.51
N ALA A 30 -17.55 -7.17 -2.69
CA ALA A 30 -17.08 -7.82 -3.91
C ALA A 30 -15.61 -8.25 -3.79
N ALA A 31 -14.76 -7.46 -3.13
CA ALA A 31 -13.36 -7.83 -2.89
C ALA A 31 -13.23 -9.12 -2.05
N GLY A 32 -14.15 -9.34 -1.10
CA GLY A 32 -14.19 -10.58 -0.31
C GLY A 32 -14.76 -11.78 -1.06
N LEU A 33 -15.72 -11.55 -1.96
CA LEU A 33 -16.39 -12.62 -2.71
C LEU A 33 -15.63 -13.06 -3.96
N VAL A 34 -14.76 -12.20 -4.51
CA VAL A 34 -14.04 -12.44 -5.77
C VAL A 34 -12.53 -12.32 -5.54
N PRO A 35 -11.84 -13.42 -5.12
CA PRO A 35 -10.44 -13.37 -4.69
C PRO A 35 -9.47 -12.79 -5.73
N PHE A 36 -9.67 -13.07 -7.01
CA PHE A 36 -8.79 -12.57 -8.08
C PHE A 36 -8.91 -11.06 -8.31
N LEU A 37 -10.01 -10.43 -7.86
CA LEU A 37 -10.21 -8.98 -7.89
C LEU A 37 -10.03 -8.33 -6.51
N ALA A 38 -9.70 -9.09 -5.47
CA ALA A 38 -9.65 -8.59 -4.10
C ALA A 38 -8.70 -7.39 -3.97
N ALA A 39 -7.48 -7.50 -4.51
CA ALA A 39 -6.48 -6.43 -4.45
C ALA A 39 -6.89 -5.14 -5.19
N PRO A 40 -7.29 -5.17 -6.49
CA PRO A 40 -7.72 -3.95 -7.17
C PRO A 40 -9.00 -3.35 -6.58
N LEU A 41 -9.95 -4.16 -6.11
CA LEU A 41 -11.17 -3.65 -5.47
C LEU A 41 -10.87 -3.00 -4.12
N LEU A 42 -10.02 -3.62 -3.28
CA LEU A 42 -9.60 -3.06 -2.01
C LEU A 42 -8.82 -1.75 -2.20
N LEU A 43 -7.92 -1.70 -3.19
CA LEU A 43 -7.21 -0.48 -3.58
C LEU A 43 -8.19 0.67 -3.85
N ASN A 44 -9.23 0.42 -4.65
CA ASN A 44 -10.26 1.42 -4.96
C ASN A 44 -11.07 1.81 -3.72
N CYS A 45 -11.44 0.85 -2.85
CA CYS A 45 -12.12 1.15 -1.59
C CYS A 45 -11.32 2.11 -0.70
N VAL A 46 -10.04 1.80 -0.45
CA VAL A 46 -9.16 2.64 0.37
C VAL A 46 -9.01 4.02 -0.25
N ALA A 47 -8.81 4.10 -1.57
CA ALA A 47 -8.68 5.36 -2.30
C ALA A 47 -9.95 6.22 -2.22
N LEU A 48 -11.13 5.61 -2.33
CA LEU A 48 -12.42 6.31 -2.22
C LEU A 48 -12.66 6.84 -0.80
N VAL A 49 -12.34 6.06 0.24
CA VAL A 49 -12.43 6.56 1.63
C VAL A 49 -11.45 7.73 1.85
N ALA A 50 -10.23 7.63 1.33
CA ALA A 50 -9.26 8.72 1.37
C ALA A 50 -9.77 9.98 0.64
N LEU A 51 -10.40 9.80 -0.52
CA LEU A 51 -11.02 10.88 -1.29
C LEU A 51 -12.16 11.57 -0.53
N VAL A 52 -13.07 10.80 0.08
CA VAL A 52 -14.15 11.34 0.92
C VAL A 52 -13.57 12.15 2.08
N THR A 53 -12.57 11.59 2.77
CA THR A 53 -11.90 12.27 3.89
C THR A 53 -11.24 13.57 3.44
N LEU A 54 -10.64 13.58 2.24
CA LEU A 54 -10.01 14.75 1.65
C LEU A 54 -10.97 15.87 1.27
N GLN A 55 -12.13 15.52 0.69
CA GLN A 55 -13.07 16.49 0.13
C GLN A 55 -14.13 16.94 1.13
N ALA A 56 -14.72 15.99 1.85
CA ALA A 56 -15.86 16.23 2.72
C ALA A 56 -15.44 16.45 4.17
N GLY A 57 -14.31 15.84 4.59
CA GLY A 57 -13.73 16.04 5.91
C GLY A 57 -13.96 14.87 6.87
N ARG A 58 -13.65 15.13 8.14
CA ARG A 58 -13.57 14.09 9.19
C ARG A 58 -14.93 13.49 9.56
N LYS A 59 -16.01 14.28 9.57
CA LYS A 59 -17.33 13.84 10.02
C LYS A 59 -17.95 12.90 8.99
N GLU A 60 -17.83 13.25 7.72
CA GLU A 60 -18.38 12.56 6.56
C GLU A 60 -17.67 11.22 6.34
N SER A 61 -16.36 11.18 6.61
CA SER A 61 -15.61 9.92 6.67
C SER A 61 -16.15 8.96 7.75
N PHE A 62 -16.58 9.46 8.92
CA PHE A 62 -17.23 8.62 9.95
C PHE A 62 -18.63 8.16 9.52
N GLU A 63 -19.41 8.99 8.83
CA GLU A 63 -20.70 8.56 8.30
C GLU A 63 -20.53 7.44 7.27
N VAL A 64 -19.51 7.53 6.41
CA VAL A 64 -19.16 6.44 5.48
C VAL A 64 -18.76 5.17 6.21
N LEU A 65 -18.05 5.25 7.35
CA LEU A 65 -17.79 4.06 8.18
C LEU A 65 -19.09 3.36 8.57
N LEU A 66 -20.05 4.12 9.11
CA LEU A 66 -21.31 3.57 9.59
C LEU A 66 -22.13 2.97 8.45
N ILE A 67 -22.31 3.72 7.36
CA ILE A 67 -23.12 3.28 6.21
C ILE A 67 -22.45 2.09 5.53
N ALA A 68 -21.17 2.22 5.17
CA ALA A 68 -20.48 1.17 4.41
C ALA A 68 -20.20 -0.06 5.27
N GLY A 69 -19.84 0.10 6.54
CA GLY A 69 -19.63 -1.00 7.47
C GLY A 69 -20.90 -1.81 7.71
N PHE A 70 -22.04 -1.14 7.94
CA PHE A 70 -23.33 -1.80 8.10
C PHE A 70 -23.78 -2.47 6.79
N ALA A 71 -23.67 -1.78 5.65
CA ALA A 71 -24.04 -2.34 4.36
C ALA A 71 -23.16 -3.55 3.97
N SER A 72 -21.85 -3.53 4.23
CA SER A 72 -20.96 -4.67 4.00
C SER A 72 -21.31 -5.87 4.88
N ALA A 73 -21.64 -5.63 6.15
CA ALA A 73 -22.13 -6.68 7.04
C ALA A 73 -23.45 -7.29 6.53
N LEU A 74 -24.36 -6.47 6.02
CA LEU A 74 -25.65 -6.92 5.47
C LEU A 74 -25.48 -7.70 4.15
N PHE A 75 -24.67 -7.18 3.20
CA PHE A 75 -24.43 -7.84 1.92
C PHE A 75 -23.79 -9.22 2.06
N THR A 76 -22.97 -9.42 3.08
CA THR A 76 -22.28 -10.68 3.34
C THR A 76 -22.98 -11.54 4.40
N LEU A 77 -24.07 -11.03 4.99
CA LEU A 77 -24.77 -11.62 6.13
C LEU A 77 -23.82 -11.98 7.29
N ASN A 78 -22.74 -11.21 7.46
CA ASN A 78 -21.70 -11.49 8.42
C ASN A 78 -21.18 -10.18 9.09
N PRO A 79 -21.41 -9.98 10.40
CA PRO A 79 -21.01 -8.76 11.09
C PRO A 79 -19.49 -8.54 11.10
N TRP A 80 -18.67 -9.59 10.98
CA TRP A 80 -17.22 -9.46 10.87
C TRP A 80 -16.74 -8.79 9.60
N TYR A 81 -17.54 -8.77 8.52
CA TYR A 81 -17.19 -8.00 7.34
C TYR A 81 -17.26 -6.49 7.58
N GLY A 82 -18.18 -6.02 8.43
CA GLY A 82 -18.22 -4.62 8.83
C GLY A 82 -16.98 -4.20 9.64
N VAL A 83 -16.53 -5.07 10.54
CA VAL A 83 -15.30 -4.85 11.32
C VAL A 83 -14.05 -4.93 10.43
N ALA A 84 -13.98 -5.92 9.53
CA ALA A 84 -12.90 -6.03 8.56
C ALA A 84 -12.84 -4.81 7.64
N PHE A 85 -13.99 -4.31 7.19
CA PHE A 85 -14.08 -3.06 6.44
C PHE A 85 -13.48 -1.88 7.23
N ALA A 86 -13.91 -1.73 8.48
CA ALA A 86 -13.43 -0.66 9.35
C ALA A 86 -11.90 -0.65 9.47
N LEU A 87 -11.30 -1.83 9.65
CA LEU A 87 -9.87 -1.97 9.92
C LEU A 87 -9.00 -1.97 8.66
N VAL A 88 -9.45 -2.63 7.59
CA VAL A 88 -8.62 -2.91 6.41
C VAL A 88 -8.80 -1.85 5.31
N ALA A 89 -10.01 -1.28 5.19
CA ALA A 89 -10.32 -0.30 4.16
C ALA A 89 -10.50 1.11 4.72
N TRP A 90 -11.40 1.26 5.70
CA TRP A 90 -11.80 2.58 6.18
C TRP A 90 -10.68 3.28 6.96
N LEU A 91 -10.12 2.65 7.99
CA LEU A 91 -9.11 3.27 8.85
C LEU A 91 -7.87 3.69 8.05
N PRO A 92 -7.29 2.83 7.18
CA PRO A 92 -6.20 3.24 6.30
C PRO A 92 -6.60 4.38 5.37
N GLY A 93 -7.76 4.26 4.69
CA GLY A 93 -8.23 5.29 3.75
C GLY A 93 -8.40 6.64 4.44
N ARG A 94 -9.00 6.66 5.62
CA ARG A 94 -9.16 7.86 6.43
C ARG A 94 -7.82 8.49 6.79
N LEU A 95 -6.89 7.70 7.35
CA LEU A 95 -5.59 8.21 7.76
C LEU A 95 -4.78 8.72 6.56
N LEU A 96 -4.85 8.07 5.41
CA LEU A 96 -4.22 8.55 4.18
C LEU A 96 -4.85 9.86 3.71
N GLY A 97 -6.17 10.00 3.80
CA GLY A 97 -6.88 11.24 3.49
C GLY A 97 -6.46 12.39 4.40
N GLU A 98 -6.33 12.16 5.71
CA GLU A 98 -5.81 13.15 6.67
C GLU A 98 -4.32 13.47 6.38
N GLY A 99 -3.49 12.46 6.10
CA GLY A 99 -2.08 12.65 5.73
C GLY A 99 -1.91 13.45 4.44
N LEU A 100 -2.83 13.31 3.48
CA LEU A 100 -2.90 14.13 2.27
C LEU A 100 -3.35 15.58 2.57
N GLN A 101 -3.90 15.90 3.75
CA GLN A 101 -4.22 17.28 4.15
C GLN A 101 -3.09 17.97 4.92
N TRP A 102 -2.21 17.22 5.59
CA TRP A 102 -1.17 17.78 6.48
C TRP A 102 -0.13 18.63 5.77
N ASP A 103 0.32 18.17 4.61
CA ASP A 103 1.32 18.86 3.81
C ASP A 103 0.99 18.68 2.33
N VAL A 104 1.32 19.68 1.52
CA VAL A 104 1.31 19.63 0.05
C VAL A 104 2.32 18.58 -0.42
N GLN A 105 3.46 18.49 0.25
CA GLN A 105 4.48 17.47 0.00
C GLN A 105 4.07 16.16 0.68
N TRP A 106 4.39 15.00 0.09
CA TRP A 106 3.90 13.67 0.51
C TRP A 106 4.22 13.26 1.95
N GLY A 107 4.90 14.10 2.75
CA GLY A 107 5.37 13.80 4.10
C GLY A 107 4.30 13.24 5.04
N GLY A 108 3.08 13.81 5.04
CA GLY A 108 1.99 13.28 5.87
C GLY A 108 1.58 11.85 5.48
N VAL A 109 1.49 11.59 4.18
CA VAL A 109 1.19 10.24 3.65
C VAL A 109 2.31 9.26 3.96
N VAL A 110 3.57 9.68 3.82
CA VAL A 110 4.74 8.86 4.13
C VAL A 110 4.68 8.37 5.57
N TRP A 111 4.42 9.25 6.54
CA TRP A 111 4.31 8.87 7.94
C TRP A 111 3.12 7.94 8.21
N VAL A 112 1.97 8.20 7.57
CA VAL A 112 0.80 7.32 7.68
C VAL A 112 1.10 5.93 7.14
N VAL A 113 1.74 5.81 5.97
CA VAL A 113 2.12 4.52 5.38
C VAL A 113 3.12 3.78 6.27
N ILE A 114 4.15 4.46 6.79
CA ILE A 114 5.10 3.85 7.73
C ILE A 114 4.37 3.33 8.97
N GLY A 115 3.53 4.17 9.60
CA GLY A 115 2.80 3.81 10.81
C GLY A 115 1.84 2.64 10.60
N LEU A 116 1.06 2.68 9.53
CA LEU A 116 0.13 1.60 9.17
C LEU A 116 0.86 0.29 8.84
N SER A 117 2.02 0.35 8.16
CA SER A 117 2.79 -0.85 7.82
C SER A 117 3.41 -1.50 9.04
N LEU A 118 3.94 -0.69 9.97
CA LEU A 118 4.44 -1.20 11.25
C LEU A 118 3.31 -1.76 12.11
N LEU A 119 2.14 -1.14 12.10
CA LEU A 119 0.95 -1.66 12.79
C LEU A 119 0.49 -2.99 12.17
N ALA A 120 0.38 -3.08 10.85
CA ALA A 120 0.02 -4.32 10.16
C ALA A 120 1.02 -5.44 10.45
N LEU A 121 2.32 -5.12 10.45
CA LEU A 121 3.36 -6.06 10.85
C LEU A 121 3.14 -6.53 12.29
N ALA A 122 2.95 -5.62 13.24
CA ALA A 122 2.74 -5.97 14.65
C ALA A 122 1.51 -6.88 14.84
N LEU A 123 0.39 -6.55 14.18
CA LEU A 123 -0.81 -7.37 14.22
C LEU A 123 -0.55 -8.77 13.63
N SER A 124 0.16 -8.86 12.51
CA SER A 124 0.47 -10.13 11.84
C SER A 124 1.52 -11.00 12.56
N LEU A 125 2.37 -10.41 13.41
CA LEU A 125 3.32 -11.15 14.23
C LEU A 125 2.70 -11.65 15.53
N TRP A 126 1.90 -10.82 16.21
CA TRP A 126 1.51 -11.08 17.60
C TRP A 126 0.02 -11.31 17.80
N VAL A 127 -0.84 -10.59 17.07
CA VAL A 127 -2.30 -10.63 17.30
C VAL A 127 -2.96 -11.74 16.47
N ILE A 128 -2.69 -11.78 15.17
CA ILE A 128 -3.31 -12.74 14.24
C ILE A 128 -2.88 -14.18 14.56
N PRO A 129 -1.60 -14.49 14.80
CA PRO A 129 -1.17 -15.86 15.14
C PRO A 129 -1.61 -16.32 16.52
N ARG A 130 -2.17 -15.45 17.37
CA ARG A 130 -2.62 -15.76 18.74
C ARG A 130 -1.60 -16.54 19.57
N GLY A 131 -0.31 -16.19 19.45
CA GLY A 131 0.79 -16.85 20.16
C GLY A 131 1.38 -18.09 19.49
N VAL A 132 0.81 -18.59 18.39
CA VAL A 132 1.32 -19.75 17.64
C VAL A 132 2.57 -19.41 16.80
N GLY A 133 2.83 -18.12 16.57
CA GLY A 133 4.05 -17.64 15.91
C GLY A 133 4.11 -18.03 14.42
N PRO A 134 5.30 -18.39 13.88
CA PRO A 134 5.48 -18.69 12.46
C PRO A 134 4.62 -19.86 11.95
N ALA A 135 4.33 -20.83 12.82
CA ALA A 135 3.59 -22.03 12.44
C ALA A 135 2.16 -21.73 11.99
N PHE A 136 1.54 -20.65 12.52
CA PHE A 136 0.23 -20.19 12.06
C PHE A 136 0.21 -19.95 10.55
N TRP A 137 1.20 -19.20 10.04
CA TRP A 137 1.29 -18.86 8.63
C TRP A 137 1.56 -20.08 7.77
N GLN A 138 2.35 -21.03 8.27
CA GLN A 138 2.61 -22.30 7.61
C GLN A 138 1.32 -23.10 7.42
N THR A 139 0.52 -23.26 8.48
CA THR A 139 -0.78 -23.93 8.39
C THR A 139 -1.73 -23.23 7.43
N GLN A 140 -1.79 -21.89 7.43
CA GLN A 140 -2.62 -21.16 6.47
C GLN A 140 -2.18 -21.40 5.02
N MET A 141 -0.87 -21.37 4.75
CA MET A 141 -0.34 -21.62 3.41
C MET A 141 -0.57 -23.07 2.97
N GLU A 142 -0.44 -24.03 3.87
CA GLU A 142 -0.75 -25.44 3.61
C GLU A 142 -2.22 -25.64 3.23
N HIS A 143 -3.15 -24.95 3.90
CA HIS A 143 -4.56 -24.98 3.53
C HIS A 143 -4.82 -24.38 2.14
N LEU A 144 -4.20 -23.23 1.82
CA LEU A 144 -4.35 -22.58 0.52
C LEU A 144 -3.81 -23.45 -0.63
N LEU A 145 -2.73 -24.19 -0.39
CA LEU A 145 -2.07 -25.02 -1.40
C LEU A 145 -2.46 -26.49 -1.35
N ALA A 146 -3.38 -26.87 -0.47
CA ALA A 146 -3.88 -28.25 -0.39
C ALA A 146 -4.28 -28.83 -1.76
N PRO A 147 -4.95 -28.08 -2.67
CA PRO A 147 -5.28 -28.56 -4.01
C PRO A 147 -4.04 -28.83 -4.89
N ALA A 148 -3.01 -27.99 -4.79
CA ALA A 148 -1.81 -28.04 -5.64
C ALA A 148 -0.65 -28.83 -5.01
N ARG A 149 -0.80 -29.33 -3.77
CA ARG A 149 0.30 -29.92 -2.99
C ARG A 149 0.96 -31.12 -3.68
N LYS A 150 0.17 -31.94 -4.39
CA LYS A 150 0.66 -33.14 -5.09
C LYS A 150 1.58 -32.82 -6.26
N GLU A 151 1.49 -31.62 -6.81
CA GLU A 151 2.27 -31.17 -7.97
C GLU A 151 3.59 -30.50 -7.56
N LEU A 152 3.73 -30.13 -6.29
CA LEU A 152 4.93 -29.47 -5.77
C LEU A 152 6.02 -30.49 -5.40
N SER A 153 7.21 -30.30 -5.96
CA SER A 153 8.44 -31.00 -5.57
C SER A 153 8.84 -30.71 -4.12
N THR A 154 9.70 -31.54 -3.54
CA THR A 154 10.26 -31.35 -2.19
C THR A 154 10.99 -30.01 -2.05
N THR A 155 11.79 -29.64 -3.05
CA THR A 155 12.51 -28.35 -3.07
C THR A 155 11.55 -27.16 -3.09
N GLN A 156 10.49 -27.20 -3.91
CA GLN A 156 9.49 -26.14 -3.95
C GLN A 156 8.75 -25.99 -2.62
N ARG A 157 8.44 -27.11 -1.95
CA ARG A 157 7.83 -27.09 -0.61
C ARG A 157 8.74 -26.46 0.44
N GLN A 158 10.05 -26.72 0.37
CA GLN A 158 11.00 -26.12 1.30
C GLN A 158 11.11 -24.60 1.11
N VAL A 159 11.29 -24.15 -0.14
CA VAL A 159 11.33 -22.71 -0.47
C VAL A 159 10.06 -22.01 -0.01
N LEU A 160 8.91 -22.62 -0.27
CA LEU A 160 7.62 -22.09 0.16
C LEU A 160 7.50 -22.02 1.69
N ALA A 161 7.97 -23.04 2.41
CA ALA A 161 7.97 -23.04 3.88
C ALA A 161 8.80 -21.89 4.45
N ASP A 162 9.95 -21.61 3.83
CA ASP A 162 10.84 -20.50 4.21
C ASP A 162 10.20 -19.14 3.89
N MET A 163 9.60 -18.98 2.70
CA MET A 163 8.84 -17.78 2.34
C MET A 163 7.63 -17.55 3.25
N THR A 164 6.99 -18.63 3.70
CA THR A 164 5.79 -18.55 4.54
C THR A 164 6.11 -17.95 5.92
N ARG A 165 7.31 -18.20 6.44
CA ARG A 165 7.78 -17.54 7.68
C ARG A 165 7.90 -16.02 7.53
N LEU A 166 8.09 -15.52 6.31
CA LEU A 166 8.20 -14.10 5.99
C LEU A 166 6.85 -13.46 5.59
N MET A 167 5.75 -14.21 5.65
CA MET A 167 4.42 -13.70 5.30
C MET A 167 4.00 -12.44 6.06
N PRO A 168 4.22 -12.31 7.38
CA PRO A 168 3.92 -11.06 8.10
C PRO A 168 4.55 -9.82 7.45
N GLY A 169 5.84 -9.90 7.13
CA GLY A 169 6.59 -8.83 6.49
C GLY A 169 6.13 -8.59 5.05
N ILE A 170 5.91 -9.65 4.28
CA ILE A 170 5.43 -9.56 2.89
C ILE A 170 4.04 -8.91 2.84
N LEU A 171 3.13 -9.30 3.72
CA LEU A 171 1.79 -8.71 3.82
C LEU A 171 1.87 -7.23 4.18
N ALA A 172 2.64 -6.86 5.21
CA ALA A 172 2.79 -5.48 5.63
C ALA A 172 3.46 -4.59 4.56
N ALA A 173 4.46 -5.12 3.83
CA ALA A 173 5.08 -4.43 2.70
C ALA A 173 4.11 -4.29 1.51
N GLY A 174 3.36 -5.35 1.20
CA GLY A 174 2.30 -5.33 0.17
C GLY A 174 1.20 -4.32 0.47
N MET A 175 0.79 -4.21 1.74
CA MET A 175 -0.14 -3.17 2.19
C MET A 175 0.47 -1.77 2.06
N ALA A 176 1.76 -1.59 2.35
CA ALA A 176 2.46 -0.30 2.13
C ALA A 176 2.34 0.16 0.67
N LEU A 177 2.58 -0.75 -0.27
CA LEU A 177 2.42 -0.51 -1.71
C LEU A 177 0.97 -0.16 -2.06
N LEU A 178 0.01 -0.96 -1.58
CA LEU A 178 -1.41 -0.73 -1.80
C LEU A 178 -1.87 0.64 -1.29
N TRP A 179 -1.48 1.02 -0.07
CA TRP A 179 -1.85 2.30 0.53
C TRP A 179 -1.18 3.49 -0.16
N THR A 180 0.06 3.33 -0.61
CA THR A 180 0.74 4.36 -1.41
C THR A 180 0.01 4.58 -2.74
N LEU A 181 -0.37 3.50 -3.43
CA LEU A 181 -1.18 3.56 -4.64
C LEU A 181 -2.57 4.16 -4.37
N ALA A 182 -3.19 3.83 -3.24
CA ALA A 182 -4.49 4.36 -2.86
C ALA A 182 -4.44 5.88 -2.64
N ALA A 183 -3.38 6.37 -1.97
CA ALA A 183 -3.16 7.80 -1.77
C ALA A 183 -2.87 8.53 -3.09
N LEU A 184 -2.10 7.93 -4.00
CA LEU A 184 -1.89 8.43 -5.36
C LEU A 184 -3.21 8.56 -6.11
N LEU A 185 -4.03 7.51 -6.09
CA LEU A 185 -5.30 7.48 -6.79
C LEU A 185 -6.29 8.50 -6.22
N ALA A 186 -6.40 8.60 -4.90
CA ALA A 186 -7.22 9.59 -4.21
C ALA A 186 -6.79 11.03 -4.55
N SER A 187 -5.47 11.32 -4.55
CA SER A 187 -4.95 12.62 -4.94
C SER A 187 -5.31 12.96 -6.39
N ARG A 188 -5.14 12.01 -7.31
CA ARG A 188 -5.43 12.21 -8.74
C ARG A 188 -6.91 12.40 -9.02
N TRP A 189 -7.76 11.65 -8.35
CA TRP A 189 -9.21 11.83 -8.44
C TRP A 189 -9.61 13.20 -7.94
N ARG A 190 -9.07 13.67 -6.80
CA ARG A 190 -9.33 15.02 -6.28
C ARG A 190 -8.92 16.10 -7.28
N GLU A 191 -7.69 16.04 -7.80
CA GLU A 191 -7.18 17.02 -8.77
C GLU A 191 -8.06 17.06 -10.03
N ARG A 192 -8.45 15.89 -10.55
CA ARG A 192 -9.35 15.79 -11.71
C ARG A 192 -10.71 16.42 -11.43
N PHE A 193 -11.27 16.24 -10.24
CA PHE A 193 -12.53 16.88 -9.85
C PHE A 193 -12.44 18.40 -9.76
N GLN A 194 -11.31 18.91 -9.30
CA GLN A 194 -11.06 20.34 -9.18
C GLN A 194 -10.69 20.99 -10.52
N GLY A 195 -10.66 20.23 -11.62
CA GLY A 195 -10.28 20.73 -12.95
C GLY A 195 -8.80 21.05 -13.08
N VAL A 196 -7.96 20.51 -12.21
CA VAL A 196 -6.50 20.74 -12.23
C VAL A 196 -5.88 19.93 -13.36
N LEU A 197 -5.37 20.63 -14.38
CA LEU A 197 -4.76 20.01 -15.57
C LEU A 197 -3.36 19.43 -15.31
N VAL A 198 -2.56 20.10 -14.47
CA VAL A 198 -1.20 19.68 -14.13
C VAL A 198 -1.19 19.13 -12.70
N PRO A 199 -0.80 17.86 -12.50
CA PRO A 199 -0.81 17.26 -11.19
C PRO A 199 0.08 18.02 -10.21
N GLN A 200 -0.49 18.42 -9.08
CA GLN A 200 0.24 19.14 -8.04
C GLN A 200 1.07 18.17 -7.20
N ARG A 201 0.54 16.97 -6.96
CA ARG A 201 1.27 15.91 -6.26
C ARG A 201 1.75 14.85 -7.23
N VAL A 202 3.07 14.73 -7.36
CA VAL A 202 3.72 13.74 -8.23
C VAL A 202 4.46 12.73 -7.35
N PHE A 203 4.37 11.45 -7.69
CA PHE A 203 4.99 10.38 -6.90
C PHE A 203 6.52 10.53 -6.75
N ARG A 204 7.18 11.23 -7.68
CA ARG A 204 8.62 11.57 -7.61
C ARG A 204 9.02 12.40 -6.38
N ASP A 205 8.04 13.08 -5.77
CA ASP A 205 8.23 13.91 -4.58
C ASP A 205 8.04 13.08 -3.28
N TRP A 206 7.79 11.77 -3.39
CA TRP A 206 7.78 10.85 -2.26
C TRP A 206 9.20 10.68 -1.71
N VAL A 207 9.35 10.99 -0.42
CA VAL A 207 10.64 10.96 0.26
C VAL A 207 10.47 10.39 1.67
N LEU A 208 11.20 9.31 1.97
CA LEU A 208 11.28 8.77 3.32
C LEU A 208 12.05 9.71 4.27
N PRO A 209 11.70 9.76 5.57
CA PRO A 209 12.41 10.57 6.54
C PRO A 209 13.83 10.03 6.81
N ASP A 210 14.81 10.93 7.04
CA ASP A 210 16.22 10.55 7.27
C ASP A 210 16.39 9.52 8.36
N ARG A 211 15.64 9.68 9.45
CA ARG A 211 15.77 8.85 10.64
C ARG A 211 15.42 7.38 10.37
N LEU A 212 14.70 7.07 9.29
CA LEU A 212 14.33 5.70 8.95
C LEU A 212 15.55 4.83 8.59
N ILE A 213 16.69 5.44 8.20
CA ILE A 213 17.93 4.70 7.95
C ILE A 213 18.42 3.95 9.19
N TRP A 214 18.18 4.49 10.38
CA TRP A 214 18.55 3.84 11.63
C TRP A 214 17.73 2.58 11.88
N LEU A 215 16.47 2.55 11.46
CA LEU A 215 15.65 1.35 11.52
C LEU A 215 16.20 0.27 10.58
N LEU A 216 16.65 0.65 9.37
CA LEU A 216 17.32 -0.28 8.46
C LEU A 216 18.60 -0.85 9.10
N ILE A 217 19.48 0.02 9.61
CA ILE A 217 20.74 -0.41 10.26
C ILE A 217 20.44 -1.35 11.43
N ALA A 218 19.47 -1.01 12.30
CA ALA A 218 19.07 -1.84 13.41
C ALA A 218 18.53 -3.20 12.97
N THR A 219 17.75 -3.26 11.88
CA THR A 219 17.25 -4.55 11.36
C THR A 219 18.38 -5.41 10.79
N LEU A 220 19.32 -4.83 10.05
CA LEU A 220 20.45 -5.57 9.48
C LEU A 220 21.37 -6.10 10.58
N LEU A 221 21.71 -5.26 11.56
CA LEU A 221 22.47 -5.70 12.74
C LEU A 221 21.72 -6.79 13.53
N GLY A 222 20.41 -6.62 13.71
CA GLY A 222 19.57 -7.61 14.38
C GLY A 222 19.57 -8.96 13.67
N ILE A 223 19.55 -8.99 12.33
CA ILE A 223 19.67 -10.23 11.56
C ILE A 223 21.01 -10.93 11.79
N SER A 224 22.10 -10.17 11.92
CA SER A 224 23.44 -10.74 12.14
C SER A 224 23.67 -11.19 13.59
N LEU A 225 23.05 -10.54 14.57
CA LEU A 225 23.33 -10.76 15.99
C LEU A 225 22.32 -11.69 16.67
N LEU A 226 21.06 -11.68 16.25
CA LEU A 226 19.99 -12.46 16.89
C LEU A 226 19.87 -13.85 16.30
N HIS A 227 19.52 -14.80 17.15
CA HIS A 227 19.35 -16.20 16.79
C HIS A 227 18.05 -16.75 17.40
N GLY A 228 17.58 -17.89 16.88
CA GLY A 228 16.37 -18.54 17.37
C GLY A 228 15.11 -17.70 17.18
N ASN A 229 14.21 -17.70 18.18
CA ASN A 229 12.88 -17.09 18.08
C ASN A 229 12.92 -15.56 17.95
N ALA A 230 13.97 -14.91 18.45
CA ALA A 230 14.12 -13.45 18.37
C ALA A 230 14.44 -12.95 16.94
N LEU A 231 14.96 -13.82 16.07
CA LEU A 231 15.31 -13.47 14.70
C LEU A 231 14.09 -13.26 13.80
N TRP A 232 13.01 -14.02 14.03
CA TRP A 232 11.83 -14.03 13.16
C TRP A 232 11.13 -12.66 13.02
N PRO A 233 10.84 -11.91 14.11
CA PRO A 233 10.29 -10.56 13.99
C PRO A 233 11.21 -9.60 13.24
N VAL A 234 12.53 -9.71 13.44
CA VAL A 234 13.51 -8.82 12.81
C VAL A 234 13.62 -9.08 11.31
N GLN A 235 13.57 -10.33 10.87
CA GLN A 235 13.51 -10.68 9.45
C GLN A 235 12.26 -10.09 8.78
N ASN A 236 11.10 -10.19 9.42
CA ASN A 236 9.87 -9.62 8.88
C ASN A 236 9.88 -8.08 8.87
N LEU A 237 10.48 -7.46 9.90
CA LEU A 237 10.69 -6.01 9.92
C LEU A 237 11.63 -5.56 8.79
N ALA A 238 12.69 -6.31 8.50
CA ALA A 238 13.58 -6.02 7.39
C ALA A 238 12.85 -6.05 6.03
N ILE A 239 11.90 -6.97 5.82
CA ILE A 239 11.06 -6.99 4.62
C ILE A 239 10.20 -5.71 4.52
N VAL A 240 9.60 -5.25 5.61
CA VAL A 240 8.80 -4.01 5.61
C VAL A 240 9.67 -2.80 5.32
N VAL A 241 10.82 -2.67 5.99
CA VAL A 241 11.76 -1.58 5.75
C VAL A 241 12.28 -1.61 4.30
N GLY A 242 12.62 -2.78 3.78
CA GLY A 242 12.97 -2.97 2.38
C GLY A 242 11.87 -2.56 1.42
N GLY A 243 10.61 -2.88 1.73
CA GLY A 243 9.44 -2.44 0.97
C GLY A 243 9.22 -0.93 0.97
N LEU A 244 9.51 -0.26 2.08
CA LEU A 244 9.50 1.21 2.14
C LEU A 244 10.61 1.80 1.26
N TYR A 245 11.82 1.27 1.33
CA TYR A 245 12.92 1.70 0.44
C TYR A 245 12.70 1.35 -1.03
N LEU A 246 11.95 0.30 -1.34
CA LEU A 246 11.46 0.02 -2.69
C LEU A 246 10.59 1.19 -3.19
N LEU A 247 9.66 1.70 -2.37
CA LEU A 247 8.85 2.88 -2.73
C LEU A 247 9.73 4.12 -2.96
N GLN A 248 10.75 4.33 -2.13
CA GLN A 248 11.74 5.39 -2.32
C GLN A 248 12.48 5.26 -3.66
N GLY A 249 12.94 4.05 -3.99
CA GLY A 249 13.63 3.76 -5.25
C GLY A 249 12.71 3.97 -6.46
N LEU A 250 11.46 3.52 -6.39
CA LEU A 250 10.47 3.76 -7.45
C LEU A 250 10.18 5.25 -7.65
N SER A 251 10.08 6.01 -6.55
CA SER A 251 9.92 7.47 -6.60
C SER A 251 11.12 8.14 -7.27
N PHE A 252 12.34 7.70 -6.94
CA PHE A 252 13.55 8.18 -7.58
C PHE A 252 13.59 7.83 -9.09
N MET A 253 13.16 6.63 -9.48
CA MET A 253 13.05 6.28 -10.90
C MET A 253 12.07 7.21 -11.63
N HIS A 254 10.93 7.56 -11.03
CA HIS A 254 10.01 8.55 -11.61
C HIS A 254 10.67 9.92 -11.78
N LEU A 255 11.46 10.36 -10.80
CA LEU A 255 12.26 11.59 -10.91
C LEU A 255 13.26 11.50 -12.07
N TRP A 256 14.01 10.40 -12.15
CA TRP A 256 15.04 10.19 -13.16
C TRP A 256 14.45 10.16 -14.57
N PHE A 257 13.37 9.41 -14.80
CA PHE A 257 12.67 9.38 -16.08
C PHE A 257 12.16 10.77 -16.50
N ALA A 258 11.56 11.50 -15.55
CA ALA A 258 11.11 12.88 -15.80
C ALA A 258 12.28 13.82 -16.11
N SER A 259 13.43 13.66 -15.44
CA SER A 259 14.65 14.45 -15.71
C SER A 259 15.26 14.14 -17.09
N ARG A 260 15.01 12.96 -17.64
CA ARG A 260 15.45 12.59 -18.99
C ARG A 260 14.46 13.00 -20.07
N GLY A 261 13.28 13.51 -19.72
CA GLY A 261 12.21 13.82 -20.67
C GLY A 261 11.69 12.58 -21.40
N TRP A 262 11.84 11.39 -20.79
CA TRP A 262 11.44 10.15 -21.44
C TRP A 262 9.91 10.03 -21.51
N PRO A 263 9.39 9.49 -22.63
CA PRO A 263 7.95 9.33 -22.81
C PRO A 263 7.40 8.24 -21.89
N LEU A 264 6.08 8.31 -21.63
CA LEU A 264 5.37 7.43 -20.70
C LEU A 264 5.55 5.93 -21.03
N PHE A 265 5.69 5.56 -22.32
CA PHE A 265 5.85 4.15 -22.71
C PHE A 265 7.10 3.51 -22.11
N VAL A 266 8.19 4.27 -21.91
CA VAL A 266 9.42 3.73 -21.31
C VAL A 266 9.18 3.41 -19.83
N LEU A 267 8.40 4.26 -19.13
CA LEU A 267 8.03 4.01 -17.75
C LEU A 267 7.13 2.78 -17.64
N THR A 268 6.20 2.60 -18.58
CA THR A 268 5.38 1.38 -18.67
C THR A 268 6.25 0.14 -18.89
N ALA A 269 7.20 0.20 -19.83
CA ALA A 269 8.13 -0.90 -20.09
C ALA A 269 8.99 -1.23 -18.86
N PHE A 270 9.43 -0.22 -18.11
CA PHE A 270 10.13 -0.41 -16.83
C PHE A 270 9.28 -1.20 -15.82
N TYR A 271 7.99 -0.86 -15.66
CA TYR A 271 7.09 -1.61 -14.77
C TYR A 271 6.82 -3.03 -15.25
N ILE A 272 6.65 -3.24 -16.56
CA ILE A 272 6.52 -4.58 -17.13
C ILE A 272 7.78 -5.40 -16.82
N GLY A 273 8.96 -4.82 -17.03
CA GLY A 273 10.23 -5.45 -16.68
C GLY A 273 10.33 -5.81 -15.20
N LEU A 274 9.85 -4.93 -14.30
CA LEU A 274 9.84 -5.18 -12.86
C LEU A 274 8.91 -6.33 -12.45
N ILE A 275 7.77 -6.50 -13.13
CA ILE A 275 6.83 -7.60 -12.91
C ILE A 275 7.42 -8.92 -13.42
N LEU A 276 8.03 -8.91 -14.60
CA LEU A 276 8.64 -10.10 -15.21
C LEU A 276 9.93 -10.53 -14.50
N LEU A 277 10.68 -9.57 -13.95
CA LEU A 277 11.97 -9.77 -13.30
C LEU A 277 11.89 -9.29 -11.85
N SER A 278 11.23 -10.07 -10.99
CA SER A 278 11.00 -9.70 -9.58
C SER A 278 12.30 -9.46 -8.80
N GLN A 279 13.43 -10.04 -9.22
CA GLN A 279 14.75 -9.76 -8.64
C GLN A 279 15.18 -8.29 -8.77
N LEU A 280 14.63 -7.54 -9.75
CA LEU A 280 14.88 -6.11 -9.89
C LEU A 280 14.28 -5.30 -8.73
N LEU A 281 13.26 -5.81 -8.03
CA LEU A 281 12.69 -5.14 -6.86
C LEU A 281 13.76 -4.90 -5.79
N LEU A 282 14.67 -5.86 -5.59
CA LEU A 282 15.78 -5.70 -4.65
C LEU A 282 16.74 -4.60 -5.11
N VAL A 283 17.07 -4.55 -6.40
CA VAL A 283 17.93 -3.50 -6.98
C VAL A 283 17.29 -2.12 -6.79
N ILE A 284 15.99 -1.99 -7.01
CA ILE A 284 15.27 -0.74 -6.79
C ILE A 284 15.20 -0.37 -5.30
N ALA A 285 15.03 -1.33 -4.40
CA ALA A 285 15.09 -1.06 -2.96
C ALA A 285 16.48 -0.54 -2.54
N VAL A 286 17.55 -1.15 -3.04
CA VAL A 286 18.93 -0.66 -2.82
C VAL A 286 19.10 0.74 -3.40
N LEU A 287 18.58 1.00 -4.60
CA LEU A 287 18.61 2.33 -5.19
C LEU A 287 17.90 3.37 -4.31
N GLY A 288 16.79 3.00 -3.67
CA GLY A 288 16.11 3.85 -2.70
C GLY A 288 16.96 4.17 -1.47
N ILE A 289 17.74 3.21 -0.97
CA ILE A 289 18.70 3.43 0.12
C ILE A 289 19.80 4.39 -0.35
N VAL A 290 20.38 4.15 -1.53
CA VAL A 290 21.44 4.98 -2.11
C VAL A 290 20.95 6.40 -2.37
N ASP A 291 19.74 6.58 -2.92
CA ASP A 291 19.11 7.91 -3.09
C ASP A 291 19.09 8.66 -1.77
N ARG A 292 18.72 7.99 -0.67
CA ARG A 292 18.63 8.64 0.63
C ARG A 292 20.01 8.97 1.23
N VAL A 293 20.95 8.03 1.19
CA VAL A 293 22.27 8.20 1.80
C VAL A 293 23.11 9.23 1.05
N PHE A 294 23.14 9.15 -0.28
CA PHE A 294 23.98 10.01 -1.12
C PHE A 294 23.26 11.26 -1.64
N HIS A 295 22.00 11.46 -1.24
CA HIS A 295 21.17 12.57 -1.66
C HIS A 295 21.08 12.70 -3.18
N LEU A 296 20.93 11.56 -3.89
CA LEU A 296 21.04 11.50 -5.36
C LEU A 296 20.04 12.45 -6.05
N ARG A 297 18.81 12.54 -5.54
CA ARG A 297 17.80 13.48 -6.04
C ARG A 297 18.25 14.94 -6.04
N GLN A 298 19.00 15.37 -5.02
CA GLN A 298 19.49 16.75 -4.93
C GLN A 298 20.57 17.00 -5.98
N ARG A 299 21.43 16.01 -6.22
CA ARG A 299 22.48 16.08 -7.25
C ARG A 299 21.90 16.12 -8.66
N LEU A 300 20.84 15.35 -8.92
CA LEU A 300 20.11 15.39 -10.20
C LEU A 300 19.43 16.75 -10.45
N ALA A 301 18.92 17.39 -9.40
CA ALA A 301 18.34 18.73 -9.51
C ALA A 301 19.42 19.81 -9.67
N GLY A 302 20.55 19.68 -8.98
CA GLY A 302 21.66 20.63 -8.98
C GLY A 302 22.54 20.60 -10.24
N SER A 303 22.60 19.50 -11.01
CA SER A 303 23.39 19.46 -12.27
C SER A 303 22.76 20.24 -13.43
N ARG A 304 21.69 21.02 -13.16
CA ARG A 304 20.95 21.83 -14.14
C ARG A 304 21.11 23.35 -13.93
N SER A 305 22.00 23.77 -13.03
CA SER A 305 22.51 25.15 -12.94
C SER A 305 23.91 25.24 -13.53
#